data_AF-A0A7C3GHR0-F1
#
_entry.id   AF-A0A7C3GHR0-F1
#
_cell.length_a   1.000
_cell.length_b   1.000
_cell.length_c   1.000
_cell.angle_alpha   90.00
_cell.angle_beta   90.00
_cell.angle_gamma   90.00
#
_symmetry.space_group_name_H-M   'P 1'
#
loop_
_entity.id
_entity.type
_entity.pdbx_description
1 polymer ?
#
loop_
_entity_poly.entity_id
_entity_poly.type
_entity_poly.pdbx_seq_one_letter_code
_entity_poly.pdbx_strand_id
1 'polypeptide(L)'
;MQNINNKIILELTNNKYRSVFFLVIIFYLLSIFYEFKEFHLWQQVEYLHSLNFRIRLSNLYSYPHSMRYLLVTPIYYMSDLLNVDYNFIFSILVVVFCTVVSFLFYGIISNIVWVKDKWLLMSVIMIYFSLLTLSMNGRLVFGFLSYSLFFYGYVGIILNKRNLLSILYVISSLFFSSATSGIAISLFLISSVLMAIWFFWINRISKLKIMTVMFFLIFFILYSPIILMLVNKNLNYFGSSITESVVSMTSHGVIAANVDKLNKNSINKNSINKNSINKNSINKNSINKELINKLLWSFFSIFLFYYIFKFKGIFFKNIILLLIVLFMIFILLLSIFANSILMMGFVPFILMVMIVYYGKGRVKKIDI
;
A
#
# COMPACT_ATOMS: atom_id res chain seq x y z
N MET A 1 -30.87 33.75 -15.97
CA MET A 1 -29.70 33.45 -16.82
C MET A 1 -28.45 33.01 -16.04
N GLN A 2 -28.07 33.65 -14.93
CA GLN A 2 -26.85 33.28 -14.17
C GLN A 2 -26.80 31.79 -13.74
N ASN A 3 -27.91 31.20 -13.31
CA ASN A 3 -27.95 29.78 -12.92
C ASN A 3 -27.71 28.82 -14.11
N ILE A 4 -28.16 29.18 -15.32
CA ILE A 4 -27.95 28.36 -16.52
C ILE A 4 -26.48 28.40 -16.94
N ASN A 5 -25.87 29.59 -16.95
CA ASN A 5 -24.45 29.75 -17.26
C ASN A 5 -23.57 28.98 -16.26
N ASN A 6 -23.89 29.04 -14.96
CA ASN A 6 -23.14 28.30 -13.94
C ASN A 6 -23.25 26.78 -14.12
N LYS A 7 -24.42 26.26 -14.49
CA LYS A 7 -24.61 24.82 -14.76
C LYS A 7 -23.81 24.36 -15.99
N ILE A 8 -23.86 25.12 -17.09
CA ILE A 8 -23.13 24.82 -18.33
C ILE A 8 -21.62 24.83 -18.08
N ILE A 9 -21.10 25.84 -17.37
CA ILE A 9 -19.66 25.90 -17.01
C ILE A 9 -19.27 24.68 -16.17
N LEU A 10 -20.10 24.27 -15.21
CA LEU A 10 -19.82 23.12 -14.36
C LEU A 10 -19.82 21.81 -15.16
N GLU A 11 -20.76 21.62 -16.09
CA GLU A 11 -20.76 20.45 -16.99
C GLU A 11 -19.54 20.41 -17.91
N LEU A 12 -19.14 21.54 -18.50
CA LEU A 12 -17.96 21.63 -19.36
C LEU A 12 -16.67 21.32 -18.60
N THR A 13 -16.49 21.88 -17.39
CA THR A 13 -15.32 21.59 -16.54
C THR A 13 -15.27 20.12 -16.13
N ASN A 14 -16.42 19.52 -15.79
CA ASN A 14 -16.52 18.12 -15.44
C ASN A 14 -16.14 17.20 -16.61
N ASN A 15 -16.57 17.55 -17.82
CA ASN A 15 -16.19 16.84 -19.06
C ASN A 15 -14.69 16.94 -19.34
N LYS A 16 -14.07 18.11 -19.09
CA LYS A 16 -12.62 18.29 -19.23
C LYS A 16 -11.84 17.34 -18.31
N TYR A 17 -12.15 17.29 -17.03
CA TYR A 17 -11.43 16.42 -16.09
C TYR A 17 -11.70 14.93 -16.34
N ARG A 18 -12.92 14.57 -16.74
CA ARG A 18 -13.23 13.21 -17.18
C ARG A 18 -12.33 12.80 -18.36
N SER A 19 -12.13 13.70 -19.32
CA SER A 19 -11.26 13.44 -20.48
C SER A 19 -9.80 13.27 -20.05
N VAL A 20 -9.30 14.09 -19.12
CA VAL A 20 -7.95 13.92 -18.55
C VAL A 20 -7.78 12.54 -17.89
N PHE A 21 -8.75 12.09 -17.10
CA PHE A 21 -8.71 10.77 -16.46
C PHE A 21 -8.56 9.64 -17.49
N PHE A 22 -9.37 9.64 -18.55
CA PHE A 22 -9.30 8.64 -19.61
C PHE A 22 -8.03 8.77 -20.45
N LEU A 23 -7.54 9.98 -20.71
CA LEU A 23 -6.30 10.21 -21.44
C LEU A 23 -5.10 9.61 -20.69
N VAL A 24 -5.07 9.69 -19.36
CA VAL A 24 -4.04 9.05 -18.54
C VAL A 24 -4.10 7.53 -18.65
N ILE A 25 -5.31 6.93 -18.61
CA ILE A 25 -5.49 5.49 -18.81
C ILE A 25 -5.00 5.07 -20.19
N ILE A 26 -5.41 5.79 -21.24
CA ILE A 26 -5.03 5.50 -22.63
C ILE A 26 -3.52 5.62 -22.79
N PHE A 27 -2.90 6.69 -22.29
CA PHE A 27 -1.45 6.86 -22.36
C PHE A 27 -0.71 5.72 -21.65
N TYR A 28 -1.21 5.28 -20.49
CA TYR A 28 -0.60 4.17 -19.76
C TYR A 28 -0.75 2.84 -20.52
N LEU A 29 -1.93 2.56 -21.07
CA LEU A 29 -2.14 1.39 -21.92
C LEU A 29 -1.24 1.43 -23.16
N LEU A 30 -1.16 2.56 -23.86
CA LEU A 30 -0.26 2.72 -25.01
C LEU A 30 1.20 2.49 -24.62
N SER A 31 1.61 2.92 -23.43
CA SER A 31 2.97 2.64 -22.92
C SER A 31 3.24 1.14 -22.76
N ILE A 32 2.22 0.34 -22.44
CA ILE A 32 2.34 -1.12 -22.35
C ILE A 32 2.29 -1.75 -23.75
N PHE A 33 1.37 -1.31 -24.61
CA PHE A 33 1.24 -1.84 -25.98
C PHE A 33 2.46 -1.58 -26.86
N TYR A 34 3.15 -0.45 -26.67
CA TYR A 34 4.39 -0.12 -27.36
C TYR A 34 5.65 -0.58 -26.60
N GLU A 35 5.50 -1.45 -25.59
CA GLU A 35 6.60 -2.02 -24.80
C GLU A 35 7.50 -0.97 -24.09
N PHE A 36 7.05 0.28 -23.97
CA PHE A 36 7.73 1.30 -23.17
C PHE A 36 7.71 0.95 -21.67
N LYS A 37 6.71 0.18 -21.23
CA LYS A 37 6.63 -0.35 -19.87
C LYS A 37 6.07 -1.76 -19.85
N GLU A 38 6.84 -2.68 -19.31
CA GLU A 38 6.40 -4.03 -18.96
C GLU A 38 6.48 -4.25 -17.44
N PHE A 39 5.51 -4.98 -16.91
CA PHE A 39 5.51 -5.48 -15.55
C PHE A 39 5.62 -7.00 -15.55
N HIS A 40 6.68 -7.52 -14.96
CA HIS A 40 6.85 -8.95 -14.82
C HIS A 40 6.20 -9.49 -13.54
N LEU A 41 5.65 -10.70 -13.64
CA LEU A 41 5.38 -11.51 -12.46
C LEU A 41 6.70 -11.82 -11.74
N TRP A 42 6.60 -12.16 -10.46
CA TRP A 42 7.77 -12.39 -9.64
C TRP A 42 8.22 -13.86 -9.75
N GLN A 43 9.53 -14.06 -9.85
CA GLN A 43 10.19 -15.37 -9.93
C GLN A 43 9.67 -16.41 -8.94
N GLN A 44 9.30 -16.00 -7.73
CA GLN A 44 8.81 -16.93 -6.69
C GLN A 44 7.47 -17.58 -7.06
N VAL A 45 6.65 -16.92 -7.86
CA VAL A 45 5.38 -17.47 -8.36
C VAL A 45 5.58 -18.17 -9.69
N GLU A 46 6.44 -17.65 -10.56
CA GLU A 46 6.83 -18.35 -11.79
C GLU A 46 7.42 -19.74 -11.46
N TYR A 47 8.25 -19.82 -10.43
CA TYR A 47 8.78 -21.09 -9.92
C TYR A 47 7.66 -22.05 -9.50
N LEU A 48 6.68 -21.59 -8.70
CA LEU A 48 5.54 -22.43 -8.32
C LEU A 48 4.68 -22.82 -9.53
N HIS A 49 4.52 -21.93 -10.51
CA HIS A 49 3.80 -22.21 -11.75
C HIS A 49 4.49 -23.32 -12.54
N SER A 50 5.82 -23.22 -12.73
CA SER A 50 6.62 -24.21 -13.46
C SER A 50 6.59 -25.61 -12.85
N LEU A 51 6.37 -25.70 -11.54
CA LEU A 51 6.19 -26.96 -10.81
C LEU A 51 4.76 -27.52 -10.90
N ASN A 52 3.87 -26.90 -11.67
CA ASN A 52 2.44 -27.23 -11.72
C ASN A 52 1.80 -27.28 -10.32
N PHE A 53 2.16 -26.30 -9.47
CA PHE A 53 1.72 -26.27 -8.08
C PHE A 53 0.19 -26.23 -7.96
N ARG A 54 -0.39 -27.28 -7.39
CA ARG A 54 -1.83 -27.36 -7.16
C ARG A 54 -2.22 -26.60 -5.90
N ILE A 55 -3.16 -25.67 -6.06
CA ILE A 55 -3.75 -24.91 -4.96
C ILE A 55 -4.63 -25.84 -4.14
N ARG A 56 -4.14 -26.25 -2.97
CA ARG A 56 -4.88 -26.97 -1.94
C ARG A 56 -4.79 -26.18 -0.64
N LEU A 57 -5.82 -26.26 0.20
CA LEU A 57 -5.85 -25.54 1.47
C LEU A 57 -4.63 -25.86 2.34
N SER A 58 -4.23 -27.13 2.44
CA SER A 58 -3.01 -27.55 3.13
C SER A 58 -1.77 -26.81 2.61
N ASN A 59 -1.62 -26.74 1.29
CA ASN A 59 -0.48 -26.12 0.64
C ASN A 59 -0.46 -24.59 0.82
N LEU A 60 -1.63 -23.96 0.98
CA LEU A 60 -1.72 -22.54 1.29
C LEU A 60 -1.03 -22.21 2.63
N TYR A 61 -1.15 -23.10 3.62
CA TYR A 61 -0.54 -22.92 4.95
C TYR A 61 0.89 -23.44 5.06
N SER A 62 1.33 -24.33 4.16
CA SER A 62 2.69 -24.91 4.21
C SER A 62 3.74 -24.11 3.44
N TYR A 63 3.34 -23.40 2.37
CA TYR A 63 4.29 -22.68 1.51
C TYR A 63 4.14 -21.16 1.67
N PRO A 64 5.22 -20.41 1.98
CA PRO A 64 5.14 -18.96 2.23
C PRO A 64 4.79 -18.12 0.99
N HIS A 65 4.82 -18.72 -0.20
CA HIS A 65 4.54 -18.07 -1.48
C HIS A 65 3.21 -18.51 -2.10
N SER A 66 2.50 -19.46 -1.49
CA SER A 66 1.25 -20.02 -2.00
C SER A 66 0.15 -18.97 -2.15
N MET A 67 0.00 -18.07 -1.16
CA MET A 67 -1.00 -17.00 -1.21
C MET A 67 -0.71 -16.01 -2.34
N ARG A 68 0.58 -15.75 -2.62
CA ARG A 68 0.99 -14.94 -3.77
C ARG A 68 0.64 -15.62 -5.08
N TYR A 69 0.85 -16.93 -5.14
CA TYR A 69 0.52 -17.73 -6.31
C TYR A 69 -0.98 -17.73 -6.59
N LEU A 70 -1.80 -17.99 -5.56
CA LEU A 70 -3.25 -17.93 -5.62
C LEU A 70 -3.75 -16.59 -6.17
N LEU A 71 -3.14 -15.49 -5.72
CA LEU A 71 -3.51 -14.14 -6.12
C LEU A 71 -3.26 -13.83 -7.61
N VAL A 72 -2.27 -14.46 -8.25
CA VAL A 72 -1.99 -14.29 -9.70
C VAL A 72 -2.41 -15.47 -10.56
N THR A 73 -2.98 -16.53 -9.97
CA THR A 73 -3.49 -17.68 -10.73
C THR A 73 -4.49 -17.28 -11.80
N PRO A 74 -5.41 -16.30 -11.58
CA PRO A 74 -6.29 -15.82 -12.64
C PRO A 74 -5.54 -15.22 -13.84
N ILE A 75 -4.33 -14.69 -13.66
CA ILE A 75 -3.50 -14.13 -14.74
C ILE A 75 -2.99 -15.25 -15.64
N TYR A 76 -2.45 -16.33 -15.05
CA TYR A 76 -2.02 -17.49 -15.83
C TYR A 76 -3.19 -18.13 -16.58
N TYR A 77 -4.33 -18.31 -15.92
CA TYR A 77 -5.52 -18.87 -16.57
C TYR A 77 -5.98 -18.03 -17.78
N MET A 78 -5.97 -16.69 -17.65
CA MET A 78 -6.30 -15.80 -18.76
C MET A 78 -5.22 -15.81 -19.86
N SER A 79 -3.95 -15.97 -19.49
CA SER A 79 -2.81 -16.11 -20.41
C SER A 79 -2.98 -17.33 -21.29
N ASP A 80 -3.27 -18.48 -20.68
CA ASP A 80 -3.53 -19.74 -21.39
C ASP A 80 -4.77 -19.64 -22.28
N LEU A 81 -5.87 -19.05 -21.77
CA LEU A 81 -7.13 -18.90 -22.51
C LEU A 81 -6.97 -18.03 -23.76
N LEU A 82 -6.23 -16.92 -23.64
CA LEU A 82 -6.06 -15.95 -24.72
C LEU A 82 -4.84 -16.23 -25.60
N ASN A 83 -3.98 -17.17 -25.20
CA ASN A 83 -2.68 -17.43 -25.80
C ASN A 83 -1.81 -16.15 -25.90
N VAL A 84 -1.77 -15.38 -24.80
CA VAL A 84 -1.01 -14.13 -24.67
C VAL A 84 -0.09 -14.23 -23.47
N ASP A 85 1.10 -13.63 -23.54
CA ASP A 85 2.06 -13.63 -22.43
C ASP A 85 1.46 -13.12 -21.11
N TYR A 86 1.76 -13.81 -20.00
CA TYR A 86 1.18 -13.50 -18.70
C TYR A 86 1.68 -12.16 -18.12
N ASN A 87 2.88 -11.70 -18.49
CA ASN A 87 3.39 -10.37 -18.07
C ASN A 87 2.63 -9.26 -18.77
N PHE A 88 2.22 -9.46 -20.01
CA PHE A 88 1.36 -8.52 -20.72
C PHE A 88 -0.01 -8.38 -20.04
N ILE A 89 -0.66 -9.50 -19.71
CA ILE A 89 -1.94 -9.49 -18.96
C ILE A 89 -1.76 -8.84 -17.59
N PHE A 90 -0.67 -9.17 -16.89
CA PHE A 90 -0.36 -8.54 -15.60
C PHE A 90 -0.16 -7.03 -15.73
N SER A 91 0.49 -6.57 -16.79
CA SER A 91 0.70 -5.15 -17.07
C SER A 91 -0.63 -4.41 -17.27
N ILE A 92 -1.57 -4.99 -18.02
CA ILE A 92 -2.92 -4.43 -18.15
C ILE A 92 -3.63 -4.37 -16.79
N LEU A 93 -3.53 -5.45 -15.99
CA LEU A 93 -4.14 -5.52 -14.67
C LEU A 93 -3.62 -4.43 -13.73
N VAL A 94 -2.34 -4.05 -13.83
CA VAL A 94 -1.76 -2.92 -13.07
C VAL A 94 -2.50 -1.61 -13.37
N VAL A 95 -2.84 -1.32 -14.63
CA VAL A 95 -3.60 -0.11 -15.01
C VAL A 95 -5.01 -0.15 -14.43
N VAL A 96 -5.66 -1.33 -14.46
CA VAL A 96 -6.96 -1.56 -13.83
C VAL A 96 -6.89 -1.30 -12.32
N PHE A 97 -5.85 -1.77 -11.64
CA PHE A 97 -5.66 -1.52 -10.21
C PHE A 97 -5.44 -0.05 -9.89
N CYS A 98 -4.63 0.69 -10.66
CA CYS A 98 -4.48 2.14 -10.49
C CYS A 98 -5.82 2.87 -10.63
N THR A 99 -6.64 2.43 -11.57
CA THR A 99 -7.99 2.96 -11.79
C THR A 99 -8.88 2.69 -10.57
N VAL A 100 -8.93 1.44 -10.08
CA VAL A 100 -9.71 1.05 -8.90
C VAL A 100 -9.26 1.81 -7.66
N VAL A 101 -7.94 1.91 -7.43
CA VAL A 101 -7.35 2.71 -6.34
C VAL A 101 -7.86 4.15 -6.39
N SER A 102 -7.89 4.77 -7.57
CA SER A 102 -8.38 6.14 -7.75
C SER A 102 -9.86 6.29 -7.35
N PHE A 103 -10.71 5.31 -7.70
CA PHE A 103 -12.11 5.29 -7.28
C PHE A 103 -12.27 5.11 -5.77
N LEU A 104 -11.51 4.21 -5.16
CA LEU A 104 -11.55 3.95 -3.72
C LEU A 104 -11.13 5.19 -2.92
N PHE A 105 -10.05 5.86 -3.32
CA PHE A 105 -9.59 7.10 -2.70
C PHE A 105 -10.61 8.23 -2.82
N TYR A 106 -11.23 8.42 -4.00
CA TYR A 106 -12.33 9.36 -4.14
C TYR A 106 -13.47 9.04 -3.17
N GLY A 107 -13.84 7.76 -3.04
CA GLY A 107 -14.84 7.29 -2.09
C GLY A 107 -14.49 7.62 -0.63
N ILE A 108 -13.24 7.40 -0.22
CA ILE A 108 -12.75 7.76 1.12
C ILE A 108 -12.84 9.26 1.34
N ILE A 109 -12.27 10.07 0.44
CA ILE A 109 -12.17 11.53 0.60
C ILE A 109 -13.55 12.18 0.57
N SER A 110 -14.43 11.77 -0.34
CA SER A 110 -15.80 12.32 -0.46
C SER A 110 -16.69 12.01 0.75
N ASN A 111 -16.37 10.96 1.52
CA ASN A 111 -17.02 10.66 2.79
C ASN A 111 -16.56 11.61 3.92
N ILE A 112 -15.34 12.13 3.85
CA ILE A 112 -14.76 13.00 4.89
C ILE A 112 -15.00 14.48 4.58
N VAL A 113 -14.84 14.86 3.31
CA VAL A 113 -14.84 16.26 2.83
C VAL A 113 -15.81 16.43 1.67
N TRP A 114 -16.42 17.61 1.55
CA TRP A 114 -17.19 17.97 0.35
C TRP A 114 -16.27 18.22 -0.85
N VAL A 115 -16.26 17.28 -1.79
CA VAL A 115 -15.53 17.38 -3.07
C VAL A 115 -16.47 17.93 -4.12
N LYS A 116 -16.12 19.08 -4.73
CA LYS A 116 -16.92 19.70 -5.80
C LYS A 116 -16.81 18.90 -7.11
N ASP A 117 -15.57 18.58 -7.51
CA ASP A 117 -15.27 17.99 -8.81
C ASP A 117 -14.68 16.58 -8.66
N LYS A 118 -15.54 15.56 -8.78
CA LYS A 118 -15.17 14.13 -8.65
C LYS A 118 -14.02 13.76 -9.59
N TRP A 119 -14.14 14.12 -10.87
CA TRP A 119 -13.20 13.70 -11.91
C TRP A 119 -11.84 14.39 -11.78
N LEU A 120 -11.78 15.63 -11.25
CA LEU A 120 -10.51 16.28 -10.96
C LEU A 120 -9.73 15.48 -9.91
N LEU A 121 -10.38 15.18 -8.78
CA LEU A 121 -9.74 14.41 -7.71
C LEU A 121 -9.29 13.03 -8.19
N MET A 122 -10.16 12.30 -8.91
CA MET A 122 -9.79 11.00 -9.48
C MET A 122 -8.63 11.09 -10.48
N SER A 123 -8.59 12.13 -11.32
CA SER A 123 -7.49 12.34 -12.29
C SER A 123 -6.17 12.58 -11.57
N VAL A 124 -6.16 13.42 -10.53
CA VAL A 124 -4.95 13.69 -9.74
C VAL A 124 -4.43 12.41 -9.08
N ILE A 125 -5.33 11.61 -8.48
CA ILE A 125 -4.95 10.33 -7.87
C ILE A 125 -4.43 9.34 -8.92
N MET A 126 -5.10 9.26 -10.08
CA MET A 126 -4.70 8.37 -11.17
C MET A 126 -3.33 8.74 -11.75
N ILE A 127 -3.08 10.02 -12.02
CA ILE A 127 -1.78 10.51 -12.49
C ILE A 127 -0.69 10.15 -11.48
N TYR A 128 -0.95 10.41 -10.20
CA TYR A 128 -0.01 10.14 -9.13
C TYR A 128 0.38 8.65 -9.08
N PHE A 129 -0.60 7.74 -9.01
CA PHE A 129 -0.30 6.31 -8.94
C PHE A 129 0.27 5.78 -10.26
N SER A 130 -0.11 6.34 -11.41
CA SER A 130 0.49 5.95 -12.69
C SER A 130 1.99 6.28 -12.73
N LEU A 131 2.37 7.52 -12.39
CA LEU A 131 3.77 7.94 -12.34
C LEU A 131 4.58 7.10 -11.35
N LEU A 132 4.01 6.85 -10.19
CA LEU A 132 4.67 6.05 -9.16
C LEU A 132 4.86 4.60 -9.62
N THR A 133 3.86 3.98 -10.26
CA THR A 133 3.95 2.60 -10.74
C THR A 133 4.87 2.43 -11.95
N LEU A 134 5.02 3.44 -12.81
CA LEU A 134 6.04 3.43 -13.88
C LEU A 134 7.45 3.24 -13.31
N SER A 135 7.73 3.77 -12.11
CA SER A 135 9.03 3.64 -11.44
C SER A 135 9.23 2.38 -10.60
N MET A 136 8.20 1.52 -10.48
CA MET A 136 8.17 0.43 -9.51
C MET A 136 7.90 -0.92 -10.16
N ASN A 137 8.13 -1.99 -9.40
CA ASN A 137 7.73 -3.34 -9.77
C ASN A 137 6.21 -3.49 -9.55
N GLY A 138 5.53 -4.20 -10.44
CA GLY A 138 4.06 -4.37 -10.41
C GLY A 138 3.54 -4.97 -9.10
N ARG A 139 4.41 -5.69 -8.38
CA ARG A 139 4.13 -6.25 -7.05
C ARG A 139 3.64 -5.22 -6.02
N LEU A 140 4.14 -3.99 -6.05
CA LEU A 140 3.75 -2.96 -5.07
C LEU A 140 2.36 -2.37 -5.34
N VAL A 141 1.82 -2.57 -6.54
CA VAL A 141 0.47 -2.14 -6.93
C VAL A 141 -0.60 -2.90 -6.15
N PHE A 142 -0.38 -4.20 -5.90
CA PHE A 142 -1.21 -4.97 -4.98
C PHE A 142 -1.23 -4.39 -3.57
N GLY A 143 -0.09 -3.84 -3.13
CA GLY A 143 0.01 -3.09 -1.89
C GLY A 143 -0.92 -1.87 -1.87
N PHE A 144 -0.84 -1.02 -2.90
CA PHE A 144 -1.71 0.16 -2.99
C PHE A 144 -3.19 -0.22 -3.04
N LEU A 145 -3.56 -1.22 -3.83
CA LEU A 145 -4.93 -1.73 -3.88
C LEU A 145 -5.39 -2.24 -2.52
N SER A 146 -4.58 -3.09 -1.88
CA SER A 146 -4.82 -3.62 -0.55
C SER A 146 -5.09 -2.51 0.47
N TYR A 147 -4.16 -1.57 0.61
CA TYR A 147 -4.29 -0.46 1.54
C TYR A 147 -5.51 0.43 1.24
N SER A 148 -5.83 0.65 -0.05
CA SER A 148 -7.01 1.42 -0.46
C SER A 148 -8.32 0.73 -0.11
N LEU A 149 -8.41 -0.58 -0.36
CA LEU A 149 -9.56 -1.41 0.01
C LEU A 149 -9.77 -1.42 1.52
N PHE A 150 -8.67 -1.56 2.28
CA PHE A 150 -8.71 -1.52 3.74
C PHE A 150 -9.30 -0.21 4.24
N PHE A 151 -8.77 0.94 3.80
CA PHE A 151 -9.29 2.24 4.21
C PHE A 151 -10.74 2.46 3.80
N TYR A 152 -11.11 2.11 2.57
CA TYR A 152 -12.47 2.31 2.07
C TYR A 152 -13.48 1.45 2.83
N GLY A 153 -13.15 0.18 3.08
CA GLY A 153 -13.96 -0.71 3.91
C GLY A 153 -14.05 -0.22 5.35
N TYR A 154 -12.93 0.14 5.96
CA TYR A 154 -12.90 0.58 7.35
C TYR A 154 -13.68 1.89 7.58
N VAL A 155 -13.57 2.86 6.67
CA VAL A 155 -14.40 4.08 6.67
C VAL A 155 -15.89 3.74 6.53
N GLY A 156 -16.23 2.77 5.69
CA GLY A 156 -17.61 2.29 5.56
C GLY A 156 -18.16 1.69 6.85
N ILE A 157 -17.37 0.87 7.56
CA ILE A 157 -17.73 0.29 8.87
C ILE A 157 -17.99 1.40 9.89
N ILE A 158 -17.08 2.37 10.00
CA ILE A 158 -17.19 3.47 10.95
C ILE A 158 -18.44 4.30 10.71
N LEU A 159 -18.71 4.63 9.44
CA LEU A 159 -19.87 5.43 9.07
C LEU A 159 -21.17 4.63 9.12
N ASN A 160 -21.13 3.35 9.52
CA ASN A 160 -22.24 2.40 9.49
C ASN A 160 -22.93 2.35 8.11
N LYS A 161 -22.18 2.62 7.06
CA LYS A 161 -22.63 2.61 5.67
C LYS A 161 -22.06 1.34 5.03
N ARG A 162 -22.93 0.38 4.72
CA ARG A 162 -22.64 -0.84 3.94
C ARG A 162 -21.83 -1.92 4.68
N ASN A 163 -22.24 -2.27 5.90
CA ASN A 163 -21.45 -3.14 6.80
C ASN A 163 -20.92 -4.43 6.14
N LEU A 164 -21.75 -5.18 5.40
CA LEU A 164 -21.29 -6.41 4.74
C LEU A 164 -20.25 -6.14 3.62
N LEU A 165 -20.53 -5.20 2.72
CA LEU A 165 -19.62 -4.87 1.63
C LEU A 165 -18.29 -4.29 2.16
N SER A 166 -18.38 -3.48 3.21
CA SER A 166 -17.22 -2.91 3.89
C SER A 166 -16.35 -3.99 4.54
N ILE A 167 -16.97 -5.02 5.15
CA ILE A 167 -16.27 -6.21 5.64
C ILE A 167 -15.59 -6.95 4.47
N LEU A 168 -16.28 -7.17 3.35
CA LEU A 168 -15.71 -7.82 2.16
C LEU A 168 -14.50 -7.04 1.62
N TYR A 169 -14.51 -5.70 1.64
CA TYR A 169 -13.35 -4.91 1.26
C TYR A 169 -12.17 -5.10 2.22
N VAL A 170 -12.40 -5.20 3.53
CA VAL A 170 -11.33 -5.46 4.50
C VAL A 170 -10.76 -6.88 4.32
N ILE A 171 -11.59 -7.90 4.11
CA ILE A 171 -11.11 -9.26 3.80
C ILE A 171 -10.27 -9.26 2.52
N SER A 172 -10.80 -8.64 1.46
CA SER A 172 -10.12 -8.54 0.16
C SER A 172 -8.78 -7.82 0.30
N SER A 173 -8.71 -6.78 1.15
CA SER A 173 -7.45 -6.08 1.41
C SER A 173 -6.38 -7.02 1.98
N LEU A 174 -6.74 -7.85 2.95
CA LEU A 174 -5.79 -8.78 3.57
C LEU A 174 -5.34 -9.85 2.57
N PHE A 175 -6.24 -10.34 1.72
CA PHE A 175 -5.88 -11.21 0.61
C PHE A 175 -4.87 -10.55 -0.36
N PHE A 176 -5.14 -9.33 -0.83
CA PHE A 176 -4.23 -8.61 -1.73
C PHE A 176 -2.89 -8.24 -1.08
N SER A 177 -2.87 -8.01 0.24
CA SER A 177 -1.64 -7.72 0.98
C SER A 177 -0.61 -8.85 0.89
N SER A 178 -1.06 -10.10 0.69
CA SER A 178 -0.22 -11.30 0.65
C SER A 178 0.83 -11.27 -0.47
N ALA A 179 0.64 -10.44 -1.50
CA ALA A 179 1.61 -10.17 -2.55
C ALA A 179 3.00 -9.82 -1.96
N THR A 180 3.06 -9.15 -0.81
CA THR A 180 4.31 -8.96 -0.07
C THR A 180 4.21 -9.28 1.41
N SER A 181 5.22 -9.98 1.96
CA SER A 181 5.25 -10.32 3.39
C SER A 181 5.24 -9.08 4.27
N GLY A 182 6.02 -8.05 3.91
CA GLY A 182 6.04 -6.78 4.64
C GLY A 182 4.67 -6.10 4.70
N ILE A 183 3.97 -5.98 3.56
CA ILE A 183 2.64 -5.36 3.46
C ILE A 183 1.59 -6.20 4.20
N ALA A 184 1.65 -7.53 4.10
CA ALA A 184 0.74 -8.41 4.81
C ALA A 184 0.88 -8.28 6.34
N ILE A 185 2.12 -8.34 6.83
CA ILE A 185 2.41 -8.18 8.27
C ILE A 185 1.99 -6.80 8.75
N SER A 186 2.32 -5.74 8.01
CA SER A 186 1.97 -4.37 8.41
C SER A 186 0.47 -4.13 8.41
N LEU A 187 -0.25 -4.58 7.38
CA LEU A 187 -1.69 -4.42 7.32
C LEU A 187 -2.40 -5.22 8.40
N PHE A 188 -1.94 -6.45 8.68
CA PHE A 188 -2.48 -7.26 9.77
C PHE A 188 -2.31 -6.56 11.12
N LEU A 189 -1.10 -6.08 11.45
CA LEU A 189 -0.85 -5.34 12.69
C LEU A 189 -1.71 -4.08 12.79
N ILE A 190 -1.73 -3.26 11.74
CA ILE A 190 -2.55 -2.05 11.74
C ILE A 190 -4.03 -2.38 11.91
N SER A 191 -4.56 -3.37 11.19
CA SER A 191 -5.95 -3.79 11.32
C SER A 191 -6.29 -4.24 12.73
N SER A 192 -5.37 -4.94 13.42
CA SER A 192 -5.56 -5.42 14.79
C SER A 192 -5.63 -4.27 15.79
N VAL A 193 -4.74 -3.29 15.67
CA VAL A 193 -4.70 -2.12 16.54
C VAL A 193 -5.94 -1.26 16.33
N LEU A 194 -6.31 -1.00 15.06
CA LEU A 194 -7.48 -0.19 14.76
C LEU A 194 -8.77 -0.85 15.24
N MET A 195 -8.87 -2.18 15.14
CA MET A 195 -9.99 -2.93 15.69
C MET A 195 -10.07 -2.79 17.22
N ALA A 196 -8.94 -2.92 17.91
CA ALA A 196 -8.88 -2.73 19.36
C ALA A 196 -9.30 -1.32 19.78
N ILE A 197 -8.78 -0.28 19.10
CA ILE A 197 -9.17 1.12 19.37
C ILE A 197 -10.67 1.33 19.13
N TRP A 198 -11.19 0.83 18.01
CA TRP A 198 -12.62 0.93 17.70
C TRP A 198 -13.49 0.21 18.73
N PHE A 199 -13.05 -0.97 19.20
CA PHE A 199 -13.72 -1.70 20.26
C PHE A 199 -13.79 -0.91 21.57
N PHE A 200 -12.66 -0.35 22.02
CA PHE A 200 -12.60 0.41 23.27
C PHE A 200 -13.29 1.77 23.20
N TRP A 201 -13.31 2.42 22.04
CA TRP A 201 -13.91 3.75 21.92
C TRP A 201 -15.44 3.72 21.91
N ILE A 202 -16.03 2.58 21.57
CA ILE A 202 -17.48 2.48 21.45
C ILE A 202 -18.12 2.10 22.78
N ASN A 203 -18.52 3.13 23.53
CA ASN A 203 -19.18 2.97 24.84
C ASN A 203 -20.56 2.28 24.80
N ARG A 204 -21.14 1.98 23.62
CA ARG A 204 -22.44 1.31 23.49
C ARG A 204 -22.40 0.17 22.47
N ILE A 205 -22.35 -1.05 23.00
CA ILE A 205 -22.40 -2.28 22.22
C ILE A 205 -23.82 -2.44 21.65
N SER A 206 -23.92 -2.52 20.33
CA SER A 206 -25.16 -2.93 19.64
C SER A 206 -24.95 -4.32 19.04
N LYS A 207 -26.01 -5.06 18.76
CA LYS A 207 -25.93 -6.43 18.20
C LYS A 207 -25.09 -6.50 16.92
N LEU A 208 -25.22 -5.52 16.03
CA LEU A 208 -24.42 -5.40 14.81
C LEU A 208 -22.91 -5.25 15.09
N LYS A 209 -22.55 -4.58 16.18
CA LYS A 209 -21.16 -4.40 16.58
C LYS A 209 -20.56 -5.72 17.10
N ILE A 210 -21.32 -6.49 17.88
CA ILE A 210 -20.88 -7.83 18.34
C ILE A 210 -20.59 -8.72 17.14
N MET A 211 -21.49 -8.77 16.16
CA MET A 211 -21.27 -9.57 14.94
C MET A 211 -20.01 -9.14 14.19
N THR A 212 -19.77 -7.82 14.11
CA THR A 212 -18.57 -7.27 13.46
C THR A 212 -17.31 -7.68 14.23
N VAL A 213 -17.30 -7.56 15.55
CA VAL A 213 -16.18 -7.99 16.41
C VAL A 213 -15.92 -9.49 16.30
N MET A 214 -16.96 -10.32 16.37
CA MET A 214 -16.83 -11.77 16.21
C MET A 214 -16.28 -12.13 14.83
N PHE A 215 -16.76 -11.47 13.78
CA PHE A 215 -16.25 -11.66 12.42
C PHE A 215 -14.75 -11.36 12.36
N PHE A 216 -14.31 -10.22 12.90
CA PHE A 216 -12.89 -9.88 12.92
C PHE A 216 -12.08 -10.86 13.76
N LEU A 217 -12.57 -11.29 14.93
CA LEU A 217 -11.87 -12.23 15.78
C LEU A 217 -11.67 -13.58 15.09
N ILE A 218 -12.71 -14.13 14.46
CA ILE A 218 -12.63 -15.35 13.65
C ILE A 218 -11.63 -15.15 12.52
N PHE A 219 -11.71 -14.02 11.82
CA PHE A 219 -10.78 -13.69 10.75
C PHE A 219 -9.32 -13.64 11.23
N PHE A 220 -9.06 -12.99 12.38
CA PHE A 220 -7.72 -12.92 12.97
C PHE A 220 -7.17 -14.30 13.30
N ILE A 221 -7.99 -15.19 13.86
CA ILE A 221 -7.61 -16.58 14.16
C ILE A 221 -7.29 -17.35 12.88
N LEU A 222 -8.07 -17.17 11.80
CA LEU A 222 -7.84 -17.88 10.54
C LEU A 222 -6.60 -17.37 9.79
N TYR A 223 -6.27 -16.08 9.94
CA TYR A 223 -5.16 -15.44 9.23
C TYR A 223 -3.84 -15.48 10.02
N SER A 224 -3.88 -15.64 11.35
CA SER A 224 -2.68 -15.66 12.19
C SER A 224 -1.66 -16.75 11.80
N PRO A 225 -2.03 -17.98 11.40
CA PRO A 225 -1.04 -18.98 10.97
C PRO A 225 -0.26 -18.53 9.73
N ILE A 226 -0.93 -17.86 8.79
CA ILE A 226 -0.30 -17.30 7.58
C ILE A 226 0.69 -16.21 7.98
N ILE A 227 0.30 -15.31 8.89
CA ILE A 227 1.18 -14.24 9.37
C ILE A 227 2.39 -14.81 10.11
N LEU A 228 2.21 -15.79 11.00
CA LEU A 228 3.31 -16.45 11.71
C LEU A 228 4.27 -17.13 10.73
N MET A 229 3.75 -17.81 9.70
CA MET A 229 4.58 -18.36 8.63
C MET A 229 5.39 -17.26 7.91
N LEU A 230 4.77 -16.13 7.58
CA LEU A 230 5.47 -15.01 6.93
C LEU A 230 6.53 -14.36 7.83
N VAL A 231 6.27 -14.26 9.13
CA VAL A 231 7.25 -13.77 10.13
C VAL A 231 8.42 -14.73 10.24
N ASN A 232 8.16 -16.03 10.47
CA ASN A 232 9.21 -17.05 10.56
C ASN A 232 10.06 -17.11 9.29
N LYS A 233 9.42 -17.00 8.12
CA LYS A 233 10.11 -16.96 6.84
C LYS A 233 11.03 -15.74 6.71
N ASN A 234 10.61 -14.57 7.20
CA ASN A 234 11.48 -13.39 7.20
C ASN A 234 12.61 -13.57 8.23
N LEU A 235 12.34 -14.07 9.44
CA LEU A 235 13.39 -14.32 10.44
C LEU A 235 14.47 -15.24 9.88
N ASN A 236 14.09 -16.41 9.39
CA ASN A 236 15.03 -17.39 8.81
C ASN A 236 15.81 -16.85 7.59
N TYR A 237 15.23 -15.90 6.85
CA TYR A 237 15.92 -15.28 5.71
C TYR A 237 17.03 -14.32 6.16
N PHE A 238 16.85 -13.63 7.29
CA PHE A 238 17.75 -12.57 7.75
C PHE A 238 18.77 -13.03 8.81
N GLY A 239 18.58 -14.19 9.44
CA GLY A 239 19.56 -14.75 10.38
C GLY A 239 19.17 -16.11 10.97
N SER A 240 20.13 -16.74 11.67
CA SER A 240 19.94 -17.98 12.43
C SER A 240 19.29 -17.76 13.79
N SER A 241 19.52 -16.59 14.40
CA SER A 241 18.93 -16.20 15.68
C SER A 241 17.94 -15.04 15.52
N ILE A 242 17.01 -14.89 16.48
CA ILE A 242 16.02 -13.80 16.46
C ILE A 242 16.70 -12.43 16.50
N THR A 243 17.76 -12.28 17.32
CA THR A 243 18.50 -11.02 17.45
C THR A 243 19.20 -10.63 16.16
N GLU A 244 19.95 -11.54 15.54
CA GLU A 244 20.59 -11.31 14.24
C GLU A 244 19.56 -11.00 13.16
N SER A 245 18.47 -11.76 13.12
CA SER A 245 17.40 -11.57 12.13
C SER A 245 16.77 -10.18 12.25
N VAL A 246 16.45 -9.74 13.46
CA VAL A 246 15.84 -8.42 13.69
C VAL A 246 16.83 -7.30 13.35
N VAL A 247 18.10 -7.42 13.75
CA VAL A 247 19.14 -6.43 13.42
C VAL A 247 19.39 -6.38 11.91
N SER A 248 19.42 -7.53 11.25
CA SER A 248 19.56 -7.62 9.79
C SER A 248 18.34 -7.02 9.08
N MET A 249 17.13 -7.30 9.55
CA MET A 249 15.90 -6.67 9.03
C MET A 249 15.91 -5.14 9.16
N THR A 250 16.32 -4.60 10.31
CA THR A 250 16.41 -3.15 10.49
C THR A 250 17.52 -2.53 9.64
N SER A 251 18.61 -3.26 9.41
CA SER A 251 19.67 -2.86 8.48
C SER A 251 19.22 -2.83 7.01
N HIS A 252 18.16 -3.57 6.66
CA HIS A 252 17.54 -3.52 5.33
C HIS A 252 16.49 -2.43 5.16
N GLY A 253 15.94 -1.89 6.26
CA GLY A 253 14.95 -0.83 6.23
C GLY A 253 15.55 0.57 6.15
N VAL A 254 14.77 1.58 6.55
CA VAL A 254 15.14 2.99 6.39
C VAL A 254 16.31 3.41 7.31
N ILE A 255 16.45 2.74 8.46
CA ILE A 255 17.46 3.06 9.49
C ILE A 255 18.77 2.29 9.27
N ALA A 256 19.05 1.83 8.03
CA ALA A 256 20.30 1.14 7.65
C ALA A 256 21.62 1.91 7.91
N ALA A 257 21.58 3.06 8.59
CA ALA A 257 22.73 3.92 8.81
C ALA A 257 23.79 3.25 9.71
N ASN A 258 24.98 3.07 9.13
CA ASN A 258 26.29 2.93 9.80
C ASN A 258 26.70 1.57 10.39
N VAL A 259 25.87 0.52 10.38
CA VAL A 259 26.33 -0.80 10.84
C VAL A 259 27.50 -1.30 9.98
N ASP A 260 27.42 -1.11 8.66
CA ASP A 260 28.49 -1.50 7.73
C ASP A 260 29.79 -0.70 7.89
N LYS A 261 29.70 0.55 8.39
CA LYS A 261 30.89 1.37 8.67
C LYS A 261 31.58 0.96 9.98
N LEU A 262 30.83 0.41 10.93
CA LEU A 262 31.41 -0.09 12.18
C LEU A 262 32.11 -1.45 11.98
N ASN A 263 31.55 -2.35 11.17
CA ASN A 263 32.18 -3.66 10.90
C ASN A 263 33.37 -3.60 9.94
N LYS A 264 33.46 -2.62 9.04
CA LYS A 264 34.66 -2.46 8.19
C LYS A 264 35.88 -1.92 8.94
N ASN A 265 35.69 -1.23 10.06
CA ASN A 265 36.79 -0.70 10.86
C ASN A 265 37.43 -1.75 11.79
N SER A 266 36.82 -2.93 11.97
CA SER A 266 37.34 -3.99 12.84
C SER A 266 38.10 -5.10 12.11
N ILE A 267 38.05 -5.18 10.77
CA ILE A 267 38.59 -6.34 10.02
C ILE A 267 39.92 -6.11 9.31
N ASN A 268 40.43 -4.88 9.16
CA ASN A 268 41.68 -4.70 8.39
C ASN A 268 42.73 -3.79 9.04
N LYS A 269 43.46 -4.36 10.01
CA LYS A 269 44.77 -3.83 10.44
C LYS A 269 45.97 -4.73 10.12
N ASN A 270 45.80 -5.96 9.59
CA ASN A 270 46.92 -6.92 9.51
C ASN A 270 47.22 -7.60 8.14
N SER A 271 46.67 -7.16 6.99
CA SER A 271 47.13 -7.71 5.70
C SER A 271 47.13 -6.70 4.55
N ILE A 272 48.08 -5.77 4.60
CA ILE A 272 48.47 -4.95 3.45
C ILE A 272 49.39 -5.82 2.56
N ASN A 273 48.81 -6.53 1.60
CA ASN A 273 49.57 -6.99 0.44
C ASN A 273 49.34 -6.00 -0.70
N LYS A 274 50.32 -5.12 -0.92
CA LYS A 274 50.38 -4.18 -2.05
C LYS A 274 50.56 -4.99 -3.33
N ASN A 275 49.56 -4.99 -4.23
CA ASN A 275 49.71 -4.94 -5.70
C ASN A 275 48.48 -5.53 -6.42
N SER A 276 47.40 -4.74 -6.55
CA SER A 276 46.47 -4.84 -7.68
C SER A 276 45.47 -3.67 -7.63
N ILE A 277 45.94 -2.48 -8.01
CA ILE A 277 45.08 -1.31 -8.20
C ILE A 277 44.37 -1.49 -9.54
N ASN A 278 43.22 -2.17 -9.54
CA ASN A 278 42.30 -2.13 -10.67
C ASN A 278 41.38 -0.90 -10.51
N LYS A 279 41.88 0.25 -10.96
CA LYS A 279 41.09 1.46 -11.21
C LYS A 279 40.14 1.15 -12.36
N ASN A 280 38.82 1.16 -12.13
CA ASN A 280 37.79 1.73 -13.04
C ASN A 280 36.33 1.30 -12.79
N SER A 281 35.96 0.69 -11.67
CA SER A 281 34.54 0.63 -11.28
C SER A 281 34.11 1.90 -10.54
N ILE A 282 34.19 3.05 -11.24
CA ILE A 282 33.46 4.25 -10.81
C ILE A 282 31.99 3.92 -10.97
N ASN A 283 31.38 3.43 -9.90
CA ASN A 283 29.98 3.05 -9.80
C ASN A 283 29.13 4.32 -9.85
N LYS A 284 28.98 4.89 -11.06
CA LYS A 284 28.65 6.31 -11.24
C LYS A 284 27.16 6.65 -11.11
N ASN A 285 26.24 5.69 -11.00
CA ASN A 285 24.80 5.99 -11.06
C ASN A 285 23.92 5.34 -9.98
N SER A 286 24.49 4.75 -8.92
CA SER A 286 23.68 4.45 -7.74
C SER A 286 23.46 5.74 -6.94
N ILE A 287 22.60 6.63 -7.42
CA ILE A 287 21.95 7.60 -6.53
C ILE A 287 21.50 6.78 -5.32
N ASN A 288 22.04 7.13 -4.16
CA ASN A 288 22.05 6.23 -3.02
C ASN A 288 20.59 5.96 -2.63
N LYS A 289 20.03 4.81 -3.00
CA LYS A 289 18.62 4.44 -2.74
C LYS A 289 18.28 4.61 -1.26
N GLU A 290 19.29 4.39 -0.41
CA GLU A 290 19.25 4.63 1.03
C GLU A 290 18.97 6.11 1.36
N LEU A 291 19.63 7.06 0.70
CA LEU A 291 19.37 8.50 0.88
C LEU A 291 17.96 8.86 0.43
N ILE A 292 17.47 8.32 -0.68
CA ILE A 292 16.09 8.55 -1.14
C ILE A 292 15.09 8.06 -0.09
N ASN A 293 15.27 6.84 0.44
CA ASN A 293 14.38 6.28 1.45
C ASN A 293 14.40 7.08 2.76
N LYS A 294 15.59 7.55 3.20
CA LYS A 294 15.72 8.45 4.35
C LYS A 294 15.01 9.78 4.12
N LEU A 295 15.21 10.40 2.96
CA LEU A 295 14.53 11.65 2.59
C LEU A 295 13.01 11.47 2.56
N LEU A 296 12.51 10.36 2.00
CA LEU A 296 11.09 10.03 1.99
C LEU A 296 10.53 9.88 3.41
N TRP A 297 11.22 9.14 4.27
CA TRP A 297 10.81 8.93 5.66
C TRP A 297 10.81 10.23 6.46
N SER A 298 11.84 11.07 6.30
CA SER A 298 11.90 12.40 6.93
C SER A 298 10.79 13.31 6.42
N PHE A 299 10.57 13.35 5.10
CA PHE A 299 9.49 14.13 4.48
C PHE A 299 8.12 13.72 5.02
N PHE A 300 7.85 12.42 5.06
CA PHE A 300 6.62 11.87 5.62
C PHE A 300 6.44 12.20 7.11
N SER A 301 7.50 12.12 7.90
CA SER A 301 7.47 12.47 9.32
C SER A 301 7.18 13.96 9.54
N ILE A 302 7.83 14.84 8.78
CA ILE A 302 7.60 16.30 8.83
C ILE A 302 6.15 16.62 8.43
N PHE A 303 5.68 16.00 7.34
CA PHE A 303 4.31 16.22 6.87
C PHE A 303 3.27 15.71 7.87
N LEU A 304 3.51 14.55 8.49
CA LEU A 304 2.68 14.02 9.55
C LEU A 304 2.58 14.99 10.72
N PHE A 305 3.70 15.56 11.17
CA PHE A 305 3.71 16.56 12.24
C PHE A 305 2.92 17.82 11.85
N TYR A 306 3.13 18.35 10.64
CA TYR A 306 2.36 19.47 10.10
C TYR A 306 0.85 19.18 10.09
N TYR A 307 0.45 17.99 9.65
CA TYR A 307 -0.94 17.57 9.59
C TYR A 307 -1.57 17.49 10.99
N ILE A 308 -0.85 16.89 11.96
CA ILE A 308 -1.27 16.82 13.36
C ILE A 308 -1.45 18.24 13.94
N PHE A 309 -0.50 19.14 13.67
CA PHE A 309 -0.58 20.52 14.14
C PHE A 309 -1.80 21.25 13.54
N LYS A 310 -1.99 21.16 12.22
CA LYS A 310 -3.06 21.85 11.48
C LYS A 310 -4.47 21.42 11.91
N PHE A 311 -4.65 20.15 12.27
CA PHE A 311 -5.96 19.57 12.61
C PHE A 311 -6.14 19.27 14.11
N LYS A 312 -5.26 19.75 15.00
CA LYS A 312 -5.27 19.47 16.46
C LYS A 312 -6.66 19.57 17.10
N GLY A 313 -7.45 20.58 16.75
CA GLY A 313 -8.81 20.80 17.29
C GLY A 313 -9.93 19.94 16.68
N ILE A 314 -9.65 19.24 15.57
CA ILE A 314 -10.64 18.45 14.82
C ILE A 314 -10.42 16.94 15.04
N PHE A 315 -9.21 16.48 15.33
CA PHE A 315 -8.90 15.05 15.47
C PHE A 315 -9.82 14.31 16.44
N PHE A 316 -10.02 14.87 17.63
CA PHE A 316 -10.86 14.25 18.66
C PHE A 316 -12.34 14.23 18.28
N LYS A 317 -12.76 15.04 17.29
CA LYS A 317 -14.14 15.09 16.79
C LYS A 317 -14.34 14.24 15.54
N ASN A 318 -13.27 13.83 14.85
CA ASN A 318 -13.37 13.06 13.62
C ASN A 318 -12.45 11.83 13.68
N ILE A 319 -13.04 10.70 14.06
CA ILE A 319 -12.40 9.38 14.14
C ILE A 319 -11.59 9.04 12.89
N ILE A 320 -12.10 9.38 11.70
CA ILE A 320 -11.46 8.99 10.44
C ILE A 320 -10.13 9.71 10.28
N LEU A 321 -10.06 10.99 10.66
CA LEU A 321 -8.80 11.75 10.61
C LEU A 321 -7.77 11.20 11.60
N LEU A 322 -8.21 10.86 12.81
CA LEU A 322 -7.35 10.25 13.82
C LEU A 322 -6.78 8.91 13.32
N LEU A 323 -7.62 8.09 12.70
CA LEU A 323 -7.22 6.80 12.14
C LEU A 323 -6.19 6.94 11.02
N ILE A 324 -6.39 7.89 10.10
CA ILE A 324 -5.41 8.14 9.02
C ILE A 324 -4.05 8.54 9.61
N VAL A 325 -4.03 9.34 10.70
CA VAL A 325 -2.80 9.71 11.41
C VAL A 325 -2.15 8.49 12.07
N LEU A 326 -2.93 7.71 12.84
CA LEU A 326 -2.42 6.49 13.48
C LEU A 326 -1.84 5.54 12.44
N PHE A 327 -2.52 5.39 11.32
CA PHE A 327 -2.08 4.56 10.21
C PHE A 327 -0.73 5.01 9.63
N MET A 328 -0.55 6.32 9.44
CA MET A 328 0.70 6.89 8.98
C MET A 328 1.84 6.68 10.00
N ILE A 329 1.55 6.83 11.30
CA ILE A 329 2.50 6.54 12.38
C ILE A 329 2.93 5.08 12.32
N PHE A 330 1.99 4.14 12.24
CA PHE A 330 2.31 2.71 12.16
C PHE A 330 3.11 2.35 10.92
N ILE A 331 2.79 2.92 9.75
CA ILE A 331 3.62 2.70 8.56
C ILE A 331 5.05 3.21 8.78
N LEU A 332 5.23 4.42 9.33
CA LEU A 332 6.56 4.97 9.57
C LEU A 332 7.36 4.13 10.57
N LEU A 333 6.73 3.63 11.63
CA LEU A 333 7.35 2.72 12.59
C LEU A 333 7.73 1.38 11.93
N LEU A 334 6.81 0.77 11.19
CA LEU A 334 7.05 -0.53 10.54
C LEU A 334 8.01 -0.43 9.35
N SER A 335 8.14 0.74 8.73
CA SER A 335 9.07 0.97 7.62
C SER A 335 10.54 0.84 8.02
N ILE A 336 10.83 0.88 9.32
CA ILE A 336 12.15 0.58 9.88
C ILE A 336 12.60 -0.84 9.50
N PHE A 337 11.67 -1.78 9.28
CA PHE A 337 11.98 -3.16 8.91
C PHE A 337 11.96 -3.43 7.40
N ALA A 338 11.32 -2.60 6.60
CA ALA A 338 11.23 -2.81 5.15
C ALA A 338 10.88 -1.54 4.37
N ASN A 339 11.67 -1.24 3.34
CA ASN A 339 11.40 -0.13 2.42
C ASN A 339 10.09 -0.29 1.65
N SER A 340 9.62 -1.52 1.40
CA SER A 340 8.31 -1.73 0.76
C SER A 340 7.15 -1.22 1.62
N ILE A 341 7.29 -1.24 2.95
CA ILE A 341 6.31 -0.67 3.88
C ILE A 341 6.36 0.86 3.82
N LEU A 342 7.56 1.46 3.72
CA LEU A 342 7.70 2.91 3.54
C LEU A 342 6.90 3.40 2.31
N MET A 343 6.98 2.67 1.20
CA MET A 343 6.26 3.02 -0.02
C MET A 343 4.74 3.00 0.18
N MET A 344 4.22 2.18 1.09
CA MET A 344 2.80 2.22 1.45
C MET A 344 2.42 3.52 2.19
N GLY A 345 3.39 4.26 2.73
CA GLY A 345 3.20 5.58 3.35
C GLY A 345 2.63 6.63 2.39
N PHE A 346 2.80 6.45 1.08
CA PHE A 346 2.14 7.29 0.10
C PHE A 346 0.61 7.22 0.16
N VAL A 347 0.03 6.09 0.59
CA VAL A 347 -1.43 5.94 0.68
C VAL A 347 -2.04 6.90 1.71
N PRO A 348 -1.72 6.81 3.02
CA PRO A 348 -2.23 7.77 3.99
C PRO A 348 -1.74 9.19 3.71
N PHE A 349 -0.53 9.38 3.17
CA PHE A 349 -0.03 10.71 2.81
C PHE A 349 -0.94 11.41 1.78
N ILE A 350 -1.32 10.74 0.68
CA ILE A 350 -2.22 11.33 -0.32
C ILE A 350 -3.58 11.65 0.31
N LEU A 351 -4.12 10.75 1.14
CA LEU A 351 -5.37 11.01 1.86
C LEU A 351 -5.25 12.29 2.69
N MET A 352 -4.18 12.43 3.47
CA MET A 352 -3.91 13.59 4.29
C MET A 352 -3.76 14.86 3.44
N VAL A 353 -2.98 14.86 2.36
CA VAL A 353 -2.82 16.00 1.45
C VAL A 353 -4.16 16.44 0.88
N MET A 354 -4.97 15.49 0.39
CA MET A 354 -6.27 15.80 -0.21
C MET A 354 -7.26 16.33 0.82
N ILE A 355 -7.27 15.77 2.03
CA ILE A 355 -8.09 16.28 3.13
C ILE A 355 -7.65 17.70 3.53
N VAL A 356 -6.34 17.98 3.58
CA VAL A 356 -5.83 19.35 3.83
C VAL A 356 -6.32 20.32 2.76
N TYR A 357 -6.23 19.91 1.50
CA TYR A 357 -6.55 20.76 0.36
C TYR A 357 -8.04 21.08 0.27
N TYR A 358 -8.89 20.04 0.30
CA TYR A 358 -10.34 20.21 0.19
C TYR A 358 -11.01 20.61 1.52
N GLY A 359 -10.36 20.35 2.66
CA GLY A 359 -10.96 20.45 3.99
C GLY A 359 -11.06 21.85 4.59
N LYS A 360 -10.56 22.90 3.93
CA LYS A 360 -10.68 24.30 4.42
C LYS A 360 -12.15 24.71 4.58
N GLY A 361 -12.70 24.52 5.78
CA GLY A 361 -14.08 24.86 6.16
C GLY A 361 -15.17 23.87 5.71
N ARG A 362 -14.81 22.69 5.19
CA ARG A 362 -15.75 21.74 4.56
C ARG A 362 -15.63 20.30 5.03
N VAL A 363 -15.01 20.07 6.18
CA VAL A 363 -15.04 18.73 6.81
C VAL A 363 -16.48 18.46 7.25
N LYS A 364 -17.04 17.34 6.78
CA LYS A 364 -18.39 16.94 7.18
C LYS A 364 -18.41 16.69 8.68
N LYS A 365 -19.43 17.21 9.38
CA LYS A 365 -19.74 16.72 10.72
C LYS A 365 -20.20 15.27 10.54
N ILE A 366 -19.47 14.36 11.16
CA ILE A 366 -19.85 12.95 11.23
C ILE A 366 -20.41 12.79 12.62
N ASP A 367 -21.74 12.70 12.72
CA ASP A 367 -22.40 12.35 13.96
C ASP A 367 -22.22 10.83 14.14
N ILE A 368 -21.37 10.43 15.10
CA ILE A 368 -21.00 9.03 15.39
C ILE A 368 -21.88 8.48 16.51
#